data_AF-X0Y5Q4-F1
#
_entry.id   AF-X0Y5Q4-F1
#
_cell.length_a   1.000
_cell.length_b   1.000
_cell.length_c   1.000
_cell.angle_alpha   90.00
_cell.angle_beta   90.00
_cell.angle_gamma   90.00
#
_symmetry.space_group_name_H-M   'P 1'
#
loop_
_entity.id
_entity.type
_entity.pdbx_description
1 polymer ?
#
loop_
_entity_poly.entity_id
_entity_poly.type
_entity_poly.pdbx_seq_one_letter_code
_entity_poly.pdbx_strand_id
1 'polypeptide(L)' 'GKVGMFGLSWGAFNSIQMAMRNPPALKAIVAIMGTDDLFRDDVHFMDGMMHIDSY' A
#
# COMPACT_ATOMS: atom_id res chain seq x y z
N GLY A 1 -19.44 2.34 13.06
CA GLY A 1 -19.10 3.76 12.81
C GLY A 1 -18.60 3.95 11.38
N LYS A 2 -18.33 5.18 10.95
CA LYS A 2 -17.63 5.48 9.67
C LYS A 2 -16.14 5.67 9.99
N VAL A 3 -15.26 4.95 9.29
CA VAL A 3 -13.81 5.03 9.50
C VAL A 3 -13.07 5.38 8.20
N GLY A 4 -11.91 6.00 8.34
CA GLY A 4 -10.97 6.24 7.25
C GLY A 4 -9.59 5.70 7.60
N MET A 5 -8.78 5.42 6.59
CA MET A 5 -7.38 5.03 6.77
C MET A 5 -6.47 6.04 6.07
N PHE A 6 -5.32 6.32 6.68
CA PHE A 6 -4.29 7.19 6.15
C PHE A 6 -2.95 6.47 6.32
N GLY A 7 -2.07 6.55 5.33
CA GLY A 7 -0.72 6.02 5.47
C GLY A 7 0.22 6.41 4.35
N LEU A 8 1.51 6.46 4.70
CA LEU A 8 2.65 6.60 3.80
C LEU A 8 3.29 5.22 3.58
N SER A 9 3.81 4.94 2.38
CA SER A 9 4.61 3.74 2.10
C SER A 9 3.86 2.47 2.52
N TRP A 10 4.39 1.65 3.44
CA TRP A 10 3.69 0.48 3.97
C TRP A 10 2.29 0.76 4.52
N GLY A 11 2.07 1.92 5.14
CA GLY A 11 0.73 2.32 5.60
C GLY A 11 -0.25 2.55 4.44
N ALA A 12 0.25 2.98 3.28
CA ALA A 12 -0.53 3.13 2.06
C ALA A 12 -0.92 1.76 1.49
N PHE A 13 0.02 0.80 1.45
CA PHE A 13 -0.25 -0.58 1.01
C PHE A 13 -1.35 -1.23 1.86
N ASN A 14 -1.24 -1.13 3.19
CA ASN A 14 -2.24 -1.66 4.11
C ASN A 14 -3.62 -1.03 3.90
N SER A 15 -3.67 0.28 3.64
CA SER A 15 -4.92 0.99 3.38
C SER A 15 -5.59 0.53 2.08
N ILE A 16 -4.81 0.34 1.02
CA ILE A 16 -5.28 -0.19 -0.27
C ILE A 16 -5.81 -1.62 -0.12
N GLN A 17 -5.01 -2.51 0.47
CA GLN A 17 -5.40 -3.91 0.68
C GLN A 17 -6.64 -4.04 1.56
N MET A 18 -6.80 -3.16 2.56
CA MET A 18 -8.02 -3.12 3.37
C MET A 18 -9.23 -2.60 2.58
N ALA A 19 -9.05 -1.58 1.73
CA ALA A 19 -10.12 -1.10 0.85
C ALA A 19 -10.61 -2.20 -0.11
N MET A 20 -9.70 -3.04 -0.62
CA MET A 20 -10.05 -4.19 -1.48
C MET A 20 -10.94 -5.24 -0.76
N ARG A 21 -10.89 -5.32 0.57
CA ARG A 21 -11.78 -6.19 1.37
C ARG A 21 -13.21 -5.64 1.49
N ASN A 22 -13.44 -4.40 1.04
CA ASN A 22 -14.72 -3.68 1.10
C ASN A 22 -15.44 -3.73 2.48
N PRO A 23 -14.76 -3.45 3.59
CA PRO A 23 -15.40 -3.46 4.90
C PRO A 23 -16.44 -2.32 4.98
N PRO A 24 -17.69 -2.59 5.42
CA PRO A 24 -18.80 -1.63 5.34
C PRO A 24 -18.60 -0.38 6.19
N ALA A 25 -17.68 -0.38 7.14
CA ALA A 25 -17.35 0.78 7.96
C ALA A 25 -16.36 1.74 7.29
N LEU A 26 -15.51 1.26 6.36
CA LEU A 26 -14.48 2.06 5.70
C LEU A 26 -15.10 2.93 4.61
N LYS A 27 -14.83 4.23 4.66
CA LYS A 27 -15.46 5.22 3.77
C LYS A 27 -14.47 5.99 2.91
N ALA A 28 -13.20 6.05 3.31
CA ALA A 28 -12.15 6.68 2.52
C ALA A 28 -10.78 6.16 2.93
N ILE A 29 -9.84 6.19 1.99
CA ILE A 29 -8.42 6.03 2.27
C ILE A 29 -7.64 7.20 1.71
N VAL A 30 -6.52 7.52 2.34
CA VAL A 30 -5.48 8.42 1.81
C VAL A 30 -4.17 7.64 1.82
N ALA A 31 -3.84 7.08 0.66
CA ALA A 31 -2.65 6.26 0.44
C ALA A 31 -1.58 7.14 -0.23
N ILE A 32 -0.49 7.43 0.47
CA ILE A 32 0.58 8.32 0.00
C ILE A 32 1.84 7.50 -0.29
N MET A 33 2.43 7.66 -1.48
CA MET A 33 3.61 6.91 -1.91
C MET A 33 3.41 5.38 -1.73
N GLY A 34 2.22 4.90 -2.09
CA GLY A 34 1.82 3.49 -2.05
C GLY A 34 1.48 2.95 -3.44
N THR A 35 1.50 1.63 -3.58
CA THR A 35 1.09 0.91 -4.80
C THR A 35 0.14 -0.24 -4.44
N ASP A 36 -0.68 -0.67 -5.39
CA ASP A 36 -1.40 -1.94 -5.37
C ASP A 36 -0.64 -3.08 -6.09
N ASP A 37 0.43 -2.76 -6.83
CA ASP A 37 1.34 -3.70 -7.49
C ASP A 37 2.71 -3.74 -6.76
N LEU A 38 2.75 -4.50 -5.66
CA LEU A 38 3.96 -4.65 -4.84
C LEU A 38 5.12 -5.30 -5.60
N PHE A 39 4.85 -6.05 -6.67
CA PHE A 39 5.92 -6.71 -7.42
C PHE A 39 6.61 -5.75 -8.38
N ARG A 40 5.90 -4.75 -8.92
CA ARG A 40 6.47 -3.83 -9.90
C ARG A 40 6.97 -2.52 -9.33
N ASP A 41 6.28 -1.99 -8.32
CA ASP A 41 6.51 -0.61 -7.89
C ASP A 41 7.08 -0.49 -6.47
N ASP A 42 7.12 -1.59 -5.70
CA ASP A 42 7.71 -1.58 -4.36
C ASP A 42 9.23 -1.76 -4.42
N VAL A 43 9.91 -1.27 -3.38
CA VAL A 43 11.37 -1.19 -3.31
C VAL A 43 12.09 -2.54 -3.43
N HIS A 44 11.37 -3.65 -3.26
CA HIS A 44 11.90 -5.01 -3.33
C HIS A 44 12.20 -5.47 -4.77
N PHE A 45 11.56 -4.86 -5.77
CA PHE A 45 11.75 -5.22 -7.17
C PHE A 45 11.87 -3.95 -8.02
N MET A 46 13.10 -3.55 -8.29
CA MET A 46 13.42 -2.35 -9.08
C MET A 46 14.09 -2.76 -10.40
N ASP A 47 13.74 -2.07 -11.48
CA ASP A 47 14.25 -2.31 -12.83
C ASP A 47 14.13 -3.77 -13.32
N GLY A 48 13.10 -4.49 -12.83
CA GLY A 48 12.84 -5.89 -13.19
C GLY A 48 13.72 -6.92 -12.48
N MET A 49 14.45 -6.52 -11.43
CA MET A 49 15.29 -7.41 -10.63
C MET A 49 14.96 -7.28 -9.14
N MET A 50 15.24 -8.33 -8.37
CA MET A 50 15.20 -8.26 -6.91
C MET A 50 16.22 -7.22 -6.46
N HIS A 51 15.73 -6.19 -5.80
CA HIS A 51 16.59 -5.18 -5.19
C HIS A 51 17.10 -5.72 -3.85
N ILE A 52 18.42 -5.68 -3.69
CA ILE A 52 19.10 -6.06 -2.45
C ILE A 52 19.90 -4.83 -2.02
N ASP A 53 19.55 -4.28 -0.87
CA ASP A 53 20.37 -3.27 -0.21
C ASP A 53 21.45 -3.97 0.62
N SER A 54 22.61 -3.32 0.76
CA SER A 54 23.75 -3.80 1.53
C SER A 54 23.63 -3.49 3.04
N TYR A 55 22.57 -2.80 3.45
CA TYR A 55 22.26 -2.41 4.84
C TYR A 55 20.76 -2.53 5.14
#